data_AF-A0A3M3GNY2-F1
#
_entry.id   AF-A0A3M3GNY2-F1
#
_cell.length_a   1.000
_cell.length_b   1.000
_cell.length_c   1.000
_cell.angle_alpha   90.00
_cell.angle_beta   90.00
_cell.angle_gamma   90.00
#
_symmetry.space_group_name_H-M   'P 1'
#
loop_
_entity.id
_entity.type
_entity.pdbx_description
1 polymer ?
#
loop_
_entity_poly.entity_id
_entity_poly.type
_entity_poly.pdbx_seq_one_letter_code
_entity_poly.pdbx_strand_id
1 'polypeptide(L)'
;MYMKRVALVIGNAAYSEQPLVNPCNDAEDMASVLRQFGFDVLECRDATHEAMGRALRDFRQELYDADLGLFFFAGHGLQVAGINYLLATDTPTDEEIDVKFSSVALDEVIESMEKSGTATNLVILDACRTNPWERRWDRSTGARGLASVYVPRGTLIAFATSPGQIARDGKGKRNGEYTSALLKHIGAPDCTIEAMFKRVRCCR
;
A
#
# COMPACT_ATOMS: atom_id res chain seq x y z
N MET A 1 -14.77 -26.51 0.84
CA MET A 1 -13.38 -26.09 0.53
C MET A 1 -13.21 -24.74 1.20
N TYR A 2 -12.35 -24.62 2.21
CA TYR A 2 -12.10 -23.32 2.86
C TYR A 2 -11.25 -22.49 1.91
N MET A 3 -11.69 -21.27 1.58
CA MET A 3 -10.89 -20.37 0.77
C MET A 3 -9.72 -19.86 1.60
N LYS A 4 -8.47 -20.10 1.17
CA LYS A 4 -7.27 -19.55 1.83
C LYS A 4 -7.11 -18.10 1.39
N ARG A 5 -7.03 -17.19 2.35
CA ARG A 5 -6.93 -15.74 2.12
C ARG A 5 -5.67 -15.25 2.81
N VAL A 6 -4.78 -14.62 2.07
CA VAL A 6 -3.50 -14.15 2.61
C VAL A 6 -3.41 -12.65 2.42
N ALA A 7 -2.96 -11.94 3.46
CA ALA A 7 -2.70 -10.51 3.38
C ALA A 7 -1.29 -10.16 3.85
N LEU A 8 -0.65 -9.23 3.13
CA LEU A 8 0.53 -8.50 3.59
C LEU A 8 0.13 -7.05 3.88
N VAL A 9 0.35 -6.62 5.11
CA VAL A 9 -0.02 -5.30 5.62
C VAL A 9 1.24 -4.60 6.10
N ILE A 10 1.60 -3.48 5.48
CA ILE A 10 2.79 -2.70 5.81
C ILE A 10 2.37 -1.27 6.18
N GLY A 11 2.86 -0.79 7.32
CA GLY A 11 2.65 0.58 7.79
C GLY A 11 3.95 1.24 8.23
N ASN A 12 4.47 2.16 7.43
CA ASN A 12 5.72 2.86 7.71
C ASN A 12 5.43 4.33 8.08
N ALA A 13 5.90 4.74 9.25
CA ALA A 13 5.67 6.07 9.81
C ALA A 13 6.96 6.73 10.30
N ALA A 14 7.89 5.96 10.88
CA ALA A 14 9.13 6.41 11.49
C ALA A 14 10.26 6.69 10.47
N TYR A 15 9.95 7.47 9.43
CA TYR A 15 10.95 7.94 8.48
C TYR A 15 11.90 8.96 9.13
N SER A 16 13.19 8.91 8.78
CA SER A 16 14.18 9.89 9.21
C SER A 16 13.82 11.31 8.75
N GLU A 17 13.30 11.43 7.53
CA GLU A 17 12.76 12.67 6.96
C GLU A 17 11.24 12.56 6.82
N GLN A 18 10.52 13.60 7.26
CA GLN A 18 9.05 13.70 7.16
C GLN A 18 8.30 12.50 7.75
N PRO A 19 8.45 12.22 9.06
CA PRO A 19 7.72 11.14 9.71
C PRO A 19 6.22 11.36 9.59
N LEU A 20 5.50 10.25 9.44
CA LEU A 20 4.04 10.22 9.41
C LEU A 20 3.51 9.80 10.78
N VAL A 21 2.24 10.09 11.06
CA VAL A 21 1.64 9.81 12.38
C VAL A 21 0.75 8.56 12.37
N ASN A 22 0.06 8.33 11.25
CA ASN A 22 -1.04 7.36 11.16
C ASN A 22 -0.68 5.97 10.58
N PRO A 23 0.32 5.79 9.69
CA PRO A 23 0.50 4.53 8.97
C PRO A 23 0.61 3.26 9.82
N CYS A 24 1.26 3.33 10.99
CA CYS A 24 1.35 2.18 11.88
C CYS A 24 -0.01 1.82 12.52
N ASN A 25 -0.84 2.82 12.84
CA ASN A 25 -2.20 2.59 13.32
C ASN A 25 -3.10 2.06 12.20
N ASP A 26 -2.93 2.61 10.99
CA ASP A 26 -3.67 2.18 9.80
C ASP A 26 -3.40 0.70 9.50
N ALA A 27 -2.12 0.29 9.53
CA ALA A 27 -1.72 -1.10 9.37
C ALA A 27 -2.25 -2.01 10.48
N GLU A 28 -2.16 -1.60 11.74
CA GLU A 28 -2.66 -2.39 12.88
C GLU A 28 -4.17 -2.63 12.79
N ASP A 29 -4.95 -1.57 12.55
CA ASP A 29 -6.41 -1.65 12.47
C ASP A 29 -6.85 -2.43 11.22
N MET A 30 -6.15 -2.28 10.08
CA MET A 30 -6.38 -3.07 8.87
C MET A 30 -6.09 -4.56 9.12
N ALA A 31 -4.94 -4.88 9.72
CA ALA A 31 -4.56 -6.25 10.02
C ALA A 31 -5.57 -6.92 10.97
N SER A 32 -6.01 -6.21 12.01
CA SER A 32 -7.04 -6.69 12.93
C SER A 32 -8.35 -7.03 12.20
N VAL A 33 -8.82 -6.15 11.32
CA VAL A 33 -10.04 -6.38 10.56
C VAL A 33 -9.88 -7.56 9.60
N LEU A 34 -8.78 -7.62 8.84
CA LEU A 34 -8.54 -8.73 7.90
C LEU A 34 -8.48 -10.09 8.61
N ARG A 35 -7.87 -10.17 9.80
CA ARG A 35 -7.89 -11.39 10.64
C ARG A 35 -9.31 -11.81 11.01
N GLN A 36 -10.20 -10.86 11.33
CA GLN A 36 -11.62 -11.16 11.62
C GLN A 36 -12.36 -11.73 10.41
N PHE A 37 -11.96 -11.35 9.19
CA PHE A 37 -12.50 -11.90 7.94
C PHE A 37 -11.79 -13.18 7.47
N GLY A 38 -10.95 -13.78 8.31
CA GLY A 38 -10.29 -15.06 8.05
C GLY A 38 -9.10 -14.98 7.10
N PHE A 39 -8.41 -13.83 7.05
CA PHE A 39 -7.12 -13.73 6.39
C PHE A 39 -5.98 -14.20 7.31
N ASP A 40 -5.02 -14.91 6.72
CA ASP A 40 -3.68 -15.07 7.27
C ASP A 40 -2.88 -13.80 7.00
N VAL A 41 -2.65 -12.99 8.04
CA VAL A 41 -2.08 -11.64 7.89
C VAL A 41 -0.61 -11.60 8.32
N LEU A 42 0.26 -11.32 7.36
CA LEU A 42 1.63 -10.88 7.56
C LEU A 42 1.64 -9.36 7.79
N GLU A 43 2.06 -8.93 8.97
CA GLU A 43 2.03 -7.51 9.36
C GLU A 43 3.45 -7.00 9.59
N CYS A 44 3.79 -5.85 9.02
CA CYS A 44 5.07 -5.19 9.21
C CYS A 44 4.85 -3.69 9.49
N ARG A 45 5.51 -3.16 10.53
CA ARG A 45 5.43 -1.74 10.90
C ARG A 45 6.83 -1.16 11.02
N ASP A 46 6.99 0.06 10.54
CA ASP A 46 8.29 0.76 10.49
C ASP A 46 9.42 -0.14 9.94
N ALA A 47 9.12 -0.73 8.79
CA ALA A 47 9.93 -1.74 8.17
C ALA A 47 11.12 -1.11 7.43
N THR A 48 12.32 -1.66 7.69
CA THR A 48 13.50 -1.42 6.85
C THR A 48 13.35 -2.09 5.49
N HIS A 49 14.19 -1.72 4.53
CA HIS A 49 14.19 -2.31 3.20
C HIS A 49 14.38 -3.83 3.25
N GLU A 50 15.29 -4.31 4.11
CA GLU A 50 15.50 -5.74 4.33
C GLU A 50 14.25 -6.42 4.92
N ALA A 51 13.57 -5.75 5.87
CA ALA A 51 12.35 -6.28 6.48
C ALA A 51 11.18 -6.33 5.48
N MET A 52 10.99 -5.28 4.67
CA MET A 52 9.99 -5.28 3.59
C MET A 52 10.28 -6.37 2.56
N GLY A 53 11.55 -6.53 2.16
CA GLY A 53 11.95 -7.59 1.24
C GLY A 53 11.74 -9.00 1.80
N ARG A 54 11.97 -9.21 3.10
CA ARG A 54 11.60 -10.47 3.78
C ARG A 54 10.10 -10.69 3.77
N ALA A 55 9.32 -9.71 4.20
CA ALA A 55 7.87 -9.81 4.26
C ALA A 55 7.24 -10.09 2.88
N LEU A 56 7.78 -9.48 1.81
CA LEU A 56 7.33 -9.75 0.44
C LEU A 56 7.66 -11.18 0.00
N ARG A 57 8.83 -11.71 0.36
CA ARG A 57 9.19 -13.11 0.07
C ARG A 57 8.28 -14.09 0.80
N ASP A 58 8.02 -13.85 2.09
CA ASP A 58 7.15 -14.69 2.90
C ASP A 58 5.72 -14.63 2.38
N PHE A 59 5.24 -13.43 2.02
CA PHE A 59 3.93 -13.25 1.39
C PHE A 59 3.81 -14.03 0.08
N ARG A 60 4.82 -13.95 -0.79
CA ARG A 60 4.84 -14.72 -2.05
C ARG A 60 4.76 -16.22 -1.81
N GLN A 61 5.43 -16.74 -0.78
CA GLN A 61 5.35 -18.16 -0.44
C GLN A 61 3.94 -18.55 0.00
N GLU A 62 3.31 -17.74 0.85
CA GLU A 62 1.96 -18.01 1.34
C GLU A 62 0.88 -17.90 0.26
N LEU A 63 1.12 -17.09 -0.78
CA LEU A 63 0.19 -16.87 -1.89
C LEU A 63 0.03 -18.07 -2.83
N TYR A 64 1.01 -18.99 -2.94
CA TYR A 64 0.93 -20.11 -3.90
C TYR A 64 -0.27 -21.04 -3.67
N ASP A 65 -0.73 -21.15 -2.42
CA ASP A 65 -1.89 -21.94 -2.04
C ASP A 65 -3.13 -21.08 -1.72
N ALA A 66 -3.08 -19.77 -2.00
CA ALA A 66 -4.13 -18.84 -1.67
C ALA A 66 -5.15 -18.67 -2.81
N ASP A 67 -6.43 -18.55 -2.46
CA ASP A 67 -7.48 -18.16 -3.40
C ASP A 67 -7.51 -16.64 -3.61
N LEU A 68 -7.17 -15.89 -2.56
CA LEU A 68 -7.20 -14.43 -2.54
C LEU A 68 -5.97 -13.85 -1.84
N GLY A 69 -5.26 -12.98 -2.56
CA GLY A 69 -4.14 -12.20 -2.04
C GLY A 69 -4.53 -10.74 -1.81
N LEU A 70 -4.14 -10.17 -0.68
CA LEU A 70 -4.32 -8.76 -0.38
C LEU A 70 -3.00 -8.11 0.03
N PHE A 71 -2.62 -7.02 -0.62
CA PHE A 71 -1.52 -6.17 -0.22
C PHE A 71 -2.05 -4.82 0.26
N PHE A 72 -1.68 -4.40 1.46
CA PHE A 72 -1.96 -3.09 2.01
C PHE A 72 -0.66 -2.39 2.36
N PHE A 73 -0.49 -1.16 1.88
CA PHE A 73 0.63 -0.31 2.26
C PHE A 73 0.14 1.08 2.66
N ALA A 74 0.58 1.53 3.83
CA ALA A 74 0.45 2.91 4.29
C ALA A 74 1.85 3.50 4.55
N GLY A 75 2.12 4.69 4.00
CA GLY A 75 3.44 5.32 4.13
C GLY A 75 3.78 6.26 2.97
N HIS A 76 5.07 6.57 2.81
CA HIS A 76 5.55 7.35 1.68
C HIS A 76 5.69 6.48 0.43
N GLY A 77 5.15 6.97 -0.69
CA GLY A 77 5.33 6.39 -2.01
C GLY A 77 5.95 7.43 -2.94
N LEU A 78 6.88 6.99 -3.79
CA LEU A 78 7.57 7.86 -4.73
C LEU A 78 7.52 7.28 -6.15
N GLN A 79 7.30 8.14 -7.14
CA GLN A 79 7.45 7.79 -8.54
C GLN A 79 8.82 8.21 -9.04
N VAL A 80 9.53 7.27 -9.66
CA VAL A 80 10.82 7.51 -10.31
C VAL A 80 10.84 6.87 -11.68
N ALA A 81 11.11 7.66 -12.73
CA ALA A 81 11.20 7.20 -14.11
C ALA A 81 9.99 6.34 -14.59
N GLY A 82 8.78 6.63 -14.07
CA GLY A 82 7.58 5.87 -14.42
C GLY A 82 7.33 4.61 -13.59
N ILE A 83 8.12 4.35 -12.56
CA ILE A 83 7.95 3.22 -11.64
C ILE A 83 7.57 3.75 -10.26
N ASN A 84 6.66 3.05 -9.59
CA ASN A 84 6.20 3.35 -8.25
C ASN A 84 6.99 2.59 -7.20
N TYR A 85 7.53 3.31 -6.22
CA TYR A 85 8.33 2.78 -5.14
C TYR A 85 7.64 3.05 -3.80
N LEU A 86 7.63 2.04 -2.94
CA LEU A 86 7.11 2.06 -1.57
C LEU A 86 8.31 2.19 -0.62
N LEU A 87 8.42 3.32 0.08
CA LEU A 87 9.62 3.64 0.85
C LEU A 87 9.65 2.88 2.18
N ALA A 88 10.83 2.33 2.46
CA ALA A 88 11.19 1.81 3.77
C ALA A 88 11.61 2.94 4.71
N THR A 89 11.64 2.68 6.01
CA THR A 89 12.03 3.70 7.01
C THR A 89 13.51 4.10 6.93
N ASP A 90 14.35 3.24 6.35
CA ASP A 90 15.79 3.42 6.13
C ASP A 90 16.15 3.81 4.69
N THR A 91 15.17 4.06 3.81
CA THR A 91 15.42 4.51 2.44
C THR A 91 16.07 5.91 2.45
N PRO A 92 17.31 6.08 1.94
CA PRO A 92 17.86 7.41 1.72
C PRO A 92 17.12 8.11 0.57
N THR A 93 16.78 9.37 0.76
CA THR A 93 16.03 10.19 -0.20
C THR A 93 16.89 11.30 -0.82
N ASP A 94 18.22 11.14 -0.76
CA ASP A 94 19.20 12.05 -1.33
C ASP A 94 19.25 11.93 -2.85
N GLU A 95 19.29 10.70 -3.37
CA GLU A 95 19.31 10.40 -4.80
C GLU A 95 18.23 9.36 -5.22
N GLU A 96 17.73 9.42 -6.47
CA GLU A 96 16.80 8.43 -7.04
C GLU A 96 17.41 7.05 -7.03
N ILE A 97 18.73 6.95 -7.23
CA ILE A 97 19.39 5.67 -7.26
C ILE A 97 19.28 5.00 -5.89
N ASP A 98 19.39 5.76 -4.81
CA ASP A 98 19.21 5.24 -3.45
C ASP A 98 17.77 4.76 -3.27
N VAL A 99 16.77 5.55 -3.69
CA VAL A 99 15.37 5.12 -3.66
C VAL A 99 15.19 3.80 -4.41
N LYS A 100 15.72 3.67 -5.64
CA LYS A 100 15.59 2.45 -6.44
C LYS A 100 16.16 1.20 -5.74
N PHE A 101 17.24 1.34 -4.97
CA PHE A 101 17.92 0.22 -4.32
C PHE A 101 17.50 -0.04 -2.87
N SER A 102 16.81 0.91 -2.23
CA SER A 102 16.43 0.83 -0.82
C SER A 102 14.92 0.94 -0.58
N SER A 103 14.12 0.72 -1.61
CA SER A 103 12.65 0.70 -1.54
C SER A 103 12.09 -0.47 -2.34
N VAL A 104 10.82 -0.79 -2.13
CA VAL A 104 10.14 -1.88 -2.85
C VAL A 104 9.37 -1.33 -4.03
N ALA A 105 9.61 -1.85 -5.23
CA ALA A 105 8.83 -1.49 -6.40
C ALA A 105 7.41 -2.08 -6.30
N LEU A 106 6.39 -1.26 -6.52
CA LEU A 106 5.00 -1.73 -6.54
C LEU A 106 4.76 -2.77 -7.63
N ASP A 107 5.44 -2.64 -8.76
CA ASP A 107 5.35 -3.60 -9.86
C ASP A 107 5.85 -4.98 -9.44
N GLU A 108 6.86 -5.07 -8.57
CA GLU A 108 7.37 -6.33 -8.02
C GLU A 108 6.31 -7.03 -7.14
N VAL A 109 5.55 -6.24 -6.37
CA VAL A 109 4.45 -6.75 -5.55
C VAL A 109 3.35 -7.33 -6.45
N ILE A 110 2.95 -6.59 -7.48
CA ILE A 110 1.90 -7.01 -8.42
C ILE A 110 2.34 -8.25 -9.21
N GLU A 111 3.58 -8.28 -9.70
CA GLU A 111 4.14 -9.43 -10.39
C GLU A 111 4.21 -10.66 -9.48
N SER A 112 4.54 -10.47 -8.19
CA SER A 112 4.54 -11.56 -7.21
C SER A 112 3.14 -12.14 -7.01
N MET A 113 2.11 -11.29 -6.95
CA MET A 113 0.71 -11.70 -6.82
C MET A 113 0.15 -12.30 -8.12
N GLU A 114 0.62 -11.88 -9.29
CA GLU A 114 0.24 -12.47 -10.58
C GLU A 114 0.82 -13.89 -10.71
N LYS A 115 2.10 -14.06 -10.37
CA LYS A 115 2.82 -15.34 -10.49
C LYS A 115 2.35 -16.41 -9.51
N SER A 116 1.70 -16.03 -8.40
CA SER A 116 1.12 -17.00 -7.46
C SER A 116 -0.11 -17.72 -7.99
N GLY A 117 -0.75 -17.23 -9.06
CA GLY A 117 -1.92 -17.88 -9.65
C GLY A 117 -3.21 -17.75 -8.82
N THR A 118 -3.23 -16.82 -7.86
CA THR A 118 -4.40 -16.45 -7.07
C THR A 118 -5.55 -16.00 -7.96
N ALA A 119 -6.77 -16.41 -7.62
CA ALA A 119 -7.95 -16.06 -8.41
C ALA A 119 -8.32 -14.58 -8.29
N THR A 120 -7.98 -13.94 -7.17
CA THR A 120 -8.23 -12.52 -6.93
C THR A 120 -7.08 -11.88 -6.16
N ASN A 121 -6.60 -10.76 -6.66
CA ASN A 121 -5.55 -9.96 -6.06
C ASN A 121 -6.08 -8.56 -5.73
N LEU A 122 -5.86 -8.11 -4.50
CA LEU A 122 -6.28 -6.79 -4.06
C LEU A 122 -5.05 -6.00 -3.59
N VAL A 123 -4.84 -4.82 -4.14
CA VAL A 123 -3.74 -3.93 -3.75
C VAL A 123 -4.35 -2.62 -3.25
N ILE A 124 -4.08 -2.25 -2.00
CA ILE A 124 -4.60 -1.05 -1.35
C ILE A 124 -3.42 -0.19 -0.93
N LEU A 125 -3.37 1.05 -1.43
CA LEU A 125 -2.26 1.97 -1.20
C LEU A 125 -2.79 3.25 -0.53
N ASP A 126 -2.49 3.40 0.76
CA ASP A 126 -2.68 4.61 1.56
C ASP A 126 -1.37 5.41 1.64
N ALA A 127 -0.90 5.82 0.47
CA ALA A 127 0.33 6.60 0.33
C ALA A 127 0.05 7.97 -0.29
N CYS A 128 0.74 8.99 0.23
CA CYS A 128 0.73 10.33 -0.37
C CYS A 128 1.34 10.28 -1.77
N ARG A 129 0.60 10.80 -2.77
CA ARG A 129 1.03 10.86 -4.18
C ARG A 129 1.70 12.18 -4.56
N THR A 130 2.31 12.85 -3.59
CA THR A 130 3.08 14.08 -3.77
C THR A 130 4.47 13.80 -3.28
N ASN A 131 5.45 13.84 -4.17
CA ASN A 131 6.86 13.68 -3.82
C ASN A 131 7.27 14.87 -2.94
N PRO A 132 7.53 14.66 -1.64
CA PRO A 132 8.00 15.76 -0.79
C PRO A 132 9.44 16.19 -1.13
N TRP A 133 10.19 15.29 -1.78
CA TRP A 133 11.59 15.45 -2.18
C TRP A 133 11.73 15.93 -3.64
N GLU A 134 10.64 16.23 -4.34
CA GLU A 134 10.62 16.70 -5.74
C GLU A 134 11.54 17.92 -5.94
N ARG A 135 11.61 18.81 -4.93
CA ARG A 135 12.47 20.01 -4.97
C ARG A 135 13.96 19.72 -4.94
N ARG A 136 14.36 18.56 -4.40
CA ARG A 136 15.76 18.11 -4.33
C ARG A 136 16.18 17.42 -5.63
N TRP A 137 15.21 16.80 -6.30
CA TRP A 137 15.43 15.95 -7.47
C TRP A 137 15.27 16.66 -8.81
N ASP A 138 14.35 17.62 -8.97
CA ASP A 138 14.17 18.28 -10.28
C ASP A 138 13.71 19.75 -10.23
N ARG A 139 14.36 20.57 -11.06
CA ARG A 139 13.93 21.91 -11.49
C ARG A 139 12.99 21.85 -12.71
N SER A 140 12.61 20.64 -13.14
CA SER A 140 11.74 20.37 -14.28
C SER A 140 10.39 19.85 -13.81
N THR A 141 9.34 20.42 -14.38
CA THR A 141 7.93 20.06 -14.19
C THR A 141 7.65 18.62 -14.67
N GLY A 142 7.79 17.61 -13.81
CA GLY A 142 7.53 16.20 -14.14
C GLY A 142 6.53 15.54 -13.19
N ALA A 143 5.38 15.13 -13.74
CA ALA A 143 4.30 14.30 -13.17
C ALA A 143 4.16 14.19 -11.63
N ARG A 144 3.22 14.96 -11.05
CA ARG A 144 2.77 14.80 -9.66
C ARG A 144 1.99 13.48 -9.51
N GLY A 145 2.56 12.46 -8.87
CA GLY A 145 1.79 11.25 -8.58
C GLY A 145 2.58 9.96 -8.46
N LEU A 146 1.82 8.86 -8.41
CA LEU A 146 2.29 7.52 -8.74
C LEU A 146 2.09 7.31 -10.26
N ALA A 147 2.98 6.60 -10.93
CA ALA A 147 2.86 6.20 -12.32
C ALA A 147 1.63 5.32 -12.56
N SER A 148 1.17 5.26 -13.81
CA SER A 148 0.19 4.26 -14.24
C SER A 148 0.82 2.87 -14.17
N VAL A 149 0.11 1.92 -13.58
CA VAL A 149 0.60 0.54 -13.38
C VAL A 149 -0.16 -0.41 -14.30
N TYR A 150 0.52 -1.41 -14.86
CA TYR A 150 -0.14 -2.49 -15.56
C TYR A 150 -0.86 -3.39 -14.55
N VAL A 151 -2.16 -3.61 -14.74
CA VAL A 151 -2.99 -4.38 -13.79
C VAL A 151 -3.40 -5.70 -14.46
N PRO A 152 -2.86 -6.85 -14.01
CA PRO A 152 -3.24 -8.16 -14.52
C PRO A 152 -4.72 -8.46 -14.28
N ARG A 153 -5.30 -9.36 -15.07
CA ARG A 153 -6.69 -9.80 -14.87
C ARG A 153 -6.86 -10.41 -13.48
N GLY A 154 -7.95 -10.09 -12.81
CA GLY A 154 -8.21 -10.52 -11.42
C GLY A 154 -7.52 -9.67 -10.35
N THR A 155 -6.78 -8.61 -10.74
CA THR A 155 -6.19 -7.67 -9.80
C THR A 155 -7.01 -6.38 -9.71
N LEU A 156 -7.33 -5.96 -8.49
CA LEU A 156 -7.96 -4.67 -8.19
C LEU A 156 -6.98 -3.80 -7.42
N ILE A 157 -6.75 -2.57 -7.89
CA ILE A 157 -5.89 -1.60 -7.20
C ILE A 157 -6.74 -0.42 -6.71
N ALA A 158 -6.67 -0.16 -5.41
CA ALA A 158 -7.36 0.93 -4.74
C ALA A 158 -6.36 1.92 -4.15
N PHE A 159 -6.43 3.16 -4.60
CA PHE A 159 -5.60 4.26 -4.12
C PHE A 159 -6.38 5.17 -3.17
N ALA A 160 -5.73 5.61 -2.08
CA ALA A 160 -6.29 6.56 -1.14
C ALA A 160 -6.49 7.97 -1.70
N THR A 161 -5.67 8.38 -2.69
CA THR A 161 -5.75 9.71 -3.29
C THR A 161 -5.71 9.68 -4.81
N SER A 162 -6.39 10.66 -5.42
CA SER A 162 -6.23 10.96 -6.84
C SER A 162 -4.79 11.39 -7.14
N PRO A 163 -4.27 11.17 -8.36
CA PRO A 163 -2.92 11.62 -8.74
C PRO A 163 -2.70 13.10 -8.39
N GLY A 164 -1.58 13.42 -7.71
CA GLY A 164 -1.20 14.79 -7.39
C GLY A 164 -1.94 15.46 -6.22
N GLN A 165 -2.65 14.70 -5.38
CA GLN A 165 -3.26 15.19 -4.14
C GLN A 165 -2.57 14.57 -2.91
N ILE A 166 -2.26 15.42 -1.93
CA ILE A 166 -1.72 15.03 -0.61
C ILE A 166 -2.82 14.29 0.14
N ALA A 167 -2.52 13.12 0.73
CA ALA A 167 -3.46 12.49 1.66
C ALA A 167 -3.55 13.40 2.89
N ARG A 168 -4.76 13.85 3.23
CA ARG A 168 -4.94 14.62 4.46
C ARG A 168 -4.67 13.70 5.63
N ASP A 169 -3.54 13.90 6.29
CA ASP A 169 -3.32 13.39 7.64
C ASP A 169 -4.48 13.91 8.49
N GLY A 170 -5.34 13.01 8.95
CA GLY A 170 -6.47 13.36 9.80
C GLY A 170 -5.97 13.91 11.13
N LYS A 171 -5.57 15.18 11.17
CA LYS A 171 -5.02 15.83 12.38
C LYS A 171 -5.97 15.59 13.56
N GLY A 172 -5.50 14.80 14.54
CA GLY A 172 -6.25 14.44 15.74
C GLY A 172 -7.09 13.15 15.67
N LYS A 173 -6.99 12.35 14.60
CA LYS A 173 -7.63 11.03 14.47
C LYS A 173 -6.58 9.91 14.57
N ARG A 174 -7.00 8.72 15.00
CA ARG A 174 -6.12 7.54 15.12
C ARG A 174 -5.55 7.08 13.77
N ASN A 175 -6.37 7.18 12.72
CA ASN A 175 -6.11 6.63 11.39
C ASN A 175 -6.18 7.72 10.30
N GLY A 176 -5.54 7.45 9.16
CA GLY A 176 -5.69 8.23 7.94
C GLY A 176 -7.15 8.31 7.48
N GLU A 177 -7.52 9.38 6.76
CA GLU A 177 -8.91 9.57 6.30
C GLU A 177 -9.40 8.41 5.43
N TYR A 178 -8.52 7.87 4.59
CA TYR A 178 -8.84 6.77 3.70
C TYR A 178 -9.01 5.45 4.46
N THR A 179 -8.02 5.06 5.27
CA THR A 179 -8.14 3.85 6.10
C THR A 179 -9.34 3.92 7.04
N SER A 180 -9.62 5.09 7.66
CA SER A 180 -10.83 5.30 8.45
C SER A 180 -12.13 5.07 7.68
N ALA A 181 -12.21 5.52 6.42
CA ALA A 181 -13.38 5.33 5.57
C ALA A 181 -13.49 3.87 5.10
N LEU A 182 -12.36 3.25 4.78
CA LEU A 182 -12.28 1.85 4.35
C LEU A 182 -12.74 0.90 5.46
N LEU A 183 -12.25 1.08 6.69
CA LEU A 183 -12.63 0.28 7.85
C LEU A 183 -14.13 0.38 8.17
N LYS A 184 -14.75 1.55 7.94
CA LYS A 184 -16.21 1.72 8.10
C LYS A 184 -17.03 0.92 7.10
N HIS A 185 -16.47 0.60 5.93
CA HIS A 185 -17.21 -0.05 4.84
C HIS A 185 -16.84 -1.53 4.66
N ILE A 186 -15.68 -1.99 5.13
CA ILE A 186 -15.27 -3.40 5.10
C ILE A 186 -16.28 -4.30 5.84
N GLY A 187 -16.90 -3.80 6.91
CA GLY A 187 -17.91 -4.54 7.69
C GLY A 187 -19.34 -4.47 7.16
N ALA A 188 -19.60 -3.78 6.05
CA ALA A 188 -20.96 -3.62 5.55
C ALA A 188 -21.46 -4.94 4.91
N PRO A 189 -22.56 -5.55 5.42
CA PRO A 189 -23.10 -6.77 4.82
C PRO A 189 -23.53 -6.52 3.37
N ASP A 190 -23.38 -7.56 2.54
CA ASP A 190 -23.84 -7.62 1.14
C ASP A 190 -23.28 -6.54 0.20
N CYS A 191 -22.00 -6.21 0.30
CA CYS A 191 -21.32 -5.35 -0.68
C CYS A 191 -20.22 -6.08 -1.45
N THR A 192 -20.23 -5.94 -2.79
CA THR A 192 -19.07 -6.38 -3.60
C THR A 192 -17.88 -5.48 -3.31
N ILE A 193 -16.67 -6.01 -3.47
CA ILE A 193 -15.41 -5.27 -3.25
C ILE A 193 -15.40 -3.97 -4.08
N GLU A 194 -15.91 -3.99 -5.32
CA GLU A 194 -15.97 -2.78 -6.14
C GLU A 194 -16.98 -1.75 -5.60
N ALA A 195 -18.14 -2.20 -5.10
CA ALA A 195 -19.14 -1.33 -4.48
C ALA A 195 -18.61 -0.70 -3.18
N MET A 196 -17.83 -1.44 -2.40
CA MET A 196 -17.14 -0.95 -1.20
C MET A 196 -16.14 0.16 -1.57
N PHE A 197 -15.25 -0.07 -2.53
CA PHE A 197 -14.29 0.95 -2.97
C PHE A 197 -14.97 2.17 -3.60
N LYS A 198 -16.09 2.00 -4.30
CA LYS A 198 -16.88 3.10 -4.84
C LYS A 198 -17.51 3.95 -3.73
N ARG A 199 -18.00 3.34 -2.64
CA ARG A 199 -18.52 4.05 -1.45
C ARG A 199 -17.43 4.86 -0.74
N VAL A 200 -16.24 4.28 -0.56
CA VAL A 200 -15.07 4.98 0.02
C VAL A 200 -14.70 6.23 -0.79
N ARG A 201 -14.83 6.19 -2.13
CA ARG A 201 -14.59 7.35 -3.00
C ARG A 201 -15.69 8.41 -2.95
N CYS A 202 -16.95 8.03 -2.71
CA CYS A 202 -18.11 8.95 -2.71
C CYS A 202 -18.29 9.72 -1.40
N CYS A 203 -17.72 9.27 -0.27
CA CYS A 203 -17.75 10.00 1.00
C CYS A 203 -16.66 11.09 1.12
N ARG A 204 -16.03 11.45 0.00
CA ARG A 204 -14.98 12.46 -0.09
C ARG A 204 -15.53 13.82 -0.51
#